data_AF-A0A094CWB7-F1
#
_entry.id   AF-A0A094CWB7-F1
#
_cell.length_a   1.000
_cell.length_b   1.000
_cell.length_c   1.000
_cell.angle_alpha   90.00
_cell.angle_beta   90.00
_cell.angle_gamma   90.00
#
_symmetry.space_group_name_H-M   'P 1'
#
loop_
_entity.id
_entity.type
_entity.pdbx_description
1 polymer ?
#
loop_
_entity_poly.entity_id
_entity_poly.type
_entity_poly.pdbx_seq_one_letter_code
_entity_poly.pdbx_strand_id
1 'polypeptide(L)'
;MPSCLQSCAVKHKQINNNVLTMATPNSLGIDRDRNLEPTGQLLRTTIMLSLDQKNNEQDVPAYIPMAQYISNSWIDDGEEARAPVEPDVSIAMPATSLKLVKAIELMYHSMPASEIQNCFPKHVTNIGKRDIVSAFYEMKRHSSAVTRATLDRGFLLSCSIIEEAAKSGDFLEEMEHDDDLHRISAINRFIRPEHIKYLFSDQFKAVSHHFIFHNFARTDPQEDKLRMDLRKYLRFTTSHVIYDFLRFVISVKQGDKDIIDKKGPRRILVRDNYYVMPGSGPAGEVYKSIKRLPAAEGFDTHSRTMSIGGTTTVEKTT
;
A
#
# COMPACT_ATOMS: atom_id res chain seq x y z
N MET A 1 -19.49 -6.00 30.37
CA MET A 1 -18.04 -5.76 30.16
C MET A 1 -17.74 -4.28 29.84
N PRO A 2 -18.04 -3.29 30.71
CA PRO A 2 -17.87 -1.87 30.33
C PRO A 2 -16.45 -1.33 30.52
N SER A 3 -15.62 -1.96 31.37
CA SER A 3 -14.39 -1.36 31.90
C SER A 3 -13.14 -1.51 31.02
N CYS A 4 -13.04 -2.54 30.18
CA CYS A 4 -11.81 -2.80 29.40
C CYS A 4 -11.65 -1.88 28.17
N LEU A 5 -12.74 -1.59 27.44
CA LEU A 5 -12.68 -0.71 26.27
C LEU A 5 -12.59 0.78 26.68
N GLN A 6 -13.19 1.15 27.81
CA GLN A 6 -13.01 2.48 28.42
C GLN A 6 -11.55 2.73 28.83
N SER A 7 -10.81 1.71 29.30
CA SER A 7 -9.38 1.80 29.65
C SER A 7 -8.48 2.07 28.43
N CYS A 8 -8.77 1.45 27.27
CA CYS A 8 -8.05 1.72 26.01
C CYS A 8 -8.22 3.16 25.52
N ALA A 9 -9.46 3.69 25.57
CA ALA A 9 -9.74 5.08 25.20
C ALA A 9 -9.06 6.10 26.14
N VAL A 10 -8.95 5.77 27.43
CA VAL A 10 -8.31 6.64 28.44
C VAL A 10 -6.78 6.61 28.33
N LYS A 11 -6.16 5.46 28.06
CA LYS A 11 -4.69 5.35 27.92
C LYS A 11 -4.16 5.89 26.58
N HIS A 12 -4.97 5.91 25.51
CA HIS A 12 -4.56 6.50 24.23
C HIS A 12 -4.42 8.04 24.29
N LYS A 13 -5.18 8.70 25.17
CA LYS A 13 -5.03 10.14 25.48
C LYS A 13 -3.64 10.48 26.05
N GLN A 14 -3.00 9.57 26.76
CA GLN A 14 -1.64 9.73 27.30
C GLN A 14 -0.54 9.49 26.25
N ILE A 15 -0.77 8.59 25.28
CA ILE A 15 0.22 8.27 24.24
C ILE A 15 0.33 9.40 23.20
N ASN A 16 -0.78 10.07 22.87
CA ASN A 16 -0.77 11.24 21.96
C ASN A 16 0.05 12.43 22.52
N ASN A 17 0.23 12.54 23.83
CA ASN A 17 1.04 13.60 24.44
C ASN A 17 2.56 13.34 24.37
N ASN A 18 3.00 12.09 24.22
CA ASN A 18 4.43 11.75 24.20
C ASN A 18 5.02 11.54 22.79
N VAL A 19 4.18 11.47 21.75
CA VAL A 19 4.65 11.42 20.35
C VAL A 19 4.91 12.83 19.80
N LEU A 20 4.37 13.87 20.43
CA LEU A 20 4.57 15.27 20.03
C LEU A 20 5.92 15.88 20.45
N THR A 21 6.75 15.19 21.25
CA THR A 21 8.01 15.73 21.79
C THR A 21 9.29 15.22 21.12
N MET A 22 9.22 14.40 20.06
CA MET A 22 10.41 13.87 19.38
C MET A 22 10.61 14.35 17.93
N ALA A 23 10.05 15.50 17.57
CA ALA A 23 10.30 16.12 16.26
C ALA A 23 10.57 17.63 16.38
N THR A 24 11.72 18.01 16.94
CA THR A 24 12.35 19.32 16.67
C THR A 24 13.87 19.22 16.76
N PRO A 25 14.62 19.62 15.71
CA PRO A 25 16.00 20.07 15.86
C PRO A 25 16.02 21.57 16.22
N ASN A 26 16.83 21.90 17.22
CA ASN A 26 17.18 23.27 17.59
C ASN A 26 17.86 24.03 16.44
N SER A 27 17.47 25.29 16.21
CA SER A 27 18.27 26.48 16.57
C SER A 27 17.91 27.72 15.73
N LEU A 28 17.58 28.80 16.44
CA LEU A 28 18.07 30.19 16.31
C LEU A 28 16.95 31.16 16.70
N GLY A 29 17.21 31.94 17.75
CA GLY A 29 16.25 32.81 18.39
C GLY A 29 16.01 34.13 17.67
N ILE A 30 14.94 34.79 18.08
CA ILE A 30 14.84 36.23 18.36
C ILE A 30 13.56 36.45 19.20
N ASP A 31 13.66 37.45 20.05
CA ASP A 31 12.88 37.84 21.23
C ASP A 31 11.42 38.31 21.02
N ARG A 32 10.63 38.09 22.11
CA ARG A 32 9.59 38.94 22.74
C ARG A 32 8.15 39.05 22.20
N ASP A 33 7.25 38.60 23.08
CA ASP A 33 5.97 39.16 23.53
C ASP A 33 4.93 39.65 22.49
N ARG A 34 3.81 38.89 22.40
CA ARG A 34 2.47 39.41 22.75
C ARG A 34 1.41 38.30 22.80
N ASN A 35 0.58 38.39 23.84
CA ASN A 35 -0.63 37.62 24.11
C ASN A 35 -1.59 37.54 22.91
N LEU A 36 -2.10 36.32 22.60
CA LEU A 36 -3.43 36.06 22.03
C LEU A 36 -3.76 34.54 22.10
N GLU A 37 -4.75 34.16 22.90
CA GLU A 37 -5.46 32.86 22.82
C GLU A 37 -6.36 32.81 21.56
N PRO A 38 -7.07 31.69 21.25
CA PRO A 38 -6.54 30.46 20.68
C PRO A 38 -7.23 30.14 19.35
N THR A 39 -6.59 30.40 18.20
CA THR A 39 -7.10 30.02 16.85
C THR A 39 -6.60 28.66 16.35
N GLY A 40 -6.09 27.81 17.26
CA GLY A 40 -5.39 26.57 16.91
C GLY A 40 -6.27 25.33 16.61
N GLN A 41 -7.59 25.41 16.76
CA GLN A 41 -8.48 24.24 16.56
C GLN A 41 -9.16 24.17 15.19
N LEU A 42 -9.20 25.27 14.42
CA LEU A 42 -9.77 25.23 13.06
C LEU A 42 -8.77 24.79 11.99
N LEU A 43 -7.46 24.95 12.21
CA LEU A 43 -6.43 24.68 11.20
C LEU A 43 -5.97 23.22 11.12
N ARG A 44 -6.30 22.37 12.10
CA ARG A 44 -5.94 20.93 12.09
C ARG A 44 -6.94 20.05 11.35
N THR A 45 -8.15 20.53 11.08
CA THR A 45 -9.18 19.78 10.33
C THR A 45 -9.30 20.29 8.89
N THR A 46 -8.92 21.53 8.60
CA THR A 46 -9.09 22.14 7.26
C THR A 46 -7.97 21.79 6.26
N ILE A 47 -6.78 21.37 6.71
CA ILE A 47 -5.64 21.05 5.81
C ILE A 47 -5.70 19.60 5.24
N MET A 48 -6.58 18.73 5.75
CA MET A 48 -6.79 17.36 5.21
C MET A 48 -8.12 17.19 4.44
N LEU A 49 -8.87 18.27 4.20
CA LEU A 49 -10.19 18.25 3.55
C LEU A 49 -10.29 19.08 2.27
N SER A 50 -9.17 19.53 1.69
CA SER A 50 -9.19 20.51 0.57
C SER A 50 -8.43 20.10 -0.70
N LEU A 51 -8.15 18.82 -0.91
CA LEU A 51 -7.82 18.28 -2.23
C LEU A 51 -8.72 17.06 -2.46
N ASP A 52 -9.50 17.09 -3.55
CA ASP A 52 -10.44 16.04 -4.05
C ASP A 52 -11.95 16.27 -3.89
N GLN A 53 -12.43 17.53 -3.97
CA GLN A 53 -13.85 17.82 -4.30
C GLN A 53 -13.99 18.68 -5.56
N LYS A 54 -13.47 18.17 -6.68
CA LYS A 54 -13.86 18.60 -8.02
C LYS A 54 -13.92 17.41 -9.00
N ASN A 55 -14.49 16.30 -8.58
CA ASN A 55 -14.88 15.24 -9.51
C ASN A 55 -16.17 15.67 -10.20
N ASN A 56 -16.03 16.44 -11.28
CA ASN A 56 -17.10 16.60 -12.26
C ASN A 56 -17.49 15.22 -12.79
N GLU A 57 -18.77 14.99 -13.06
CA GLU A 57 -19.31 13.78 -13.73
C GLU A 57 -18.65 13.47 -15.09
N GLN A 58 -17.78 14.36 -15.58
CA GLN A 58 -17.12 14.30 -16.88
C GLN A 58 -15.69 13.72 -16.88
N ASP A 59 -15.05 13.49 -15.73
CA ASP A 59 -13.65 13.02 -15.69
C ASP A 59 -13.53 11.59 -15.14
N VAL A 60 -14.08 10.63 -15.89
CA VAL A 60 -13.94 9.20 -15.60
C VAL A 60 -12.48 8.81 -15.87
N PRO A 61 -11.71 8.30 -14.87
CA PRO A 61 -10.30 7.96 -15.08
C PRO A 61 -10.13 6.96 -16.23
N ALA A 62 -9.21 7.26 -17.14
CA ALA A 62 -8.88 6.36 -18.25
C ALA A 62 -8.41 4.99 -17.74
N TYR A 63 -8.83 3.93 -18.42
CA TYR A 63 -8.31 2.58 -18.17
C TYR A 63 -7.07 2.35 -19.01
N ILE A 64 -5.91 2.25 -18.36
CA ILE A 64 -4.65 1.87 -19.01
C ILE A 64 -4.25 0.50 -18.44
N PRO A 65 -4.42 -0.60 -19.19
CA PRO A 65 -4.05 -1.93 -18.70
C PRO A 65 -2.54 -2.09 -18.62
N MET A 66 -2.05 -2.68 -17.53
CA MET A 66 -0.62 -3.01 -17.38
C MET A 66 -0.08 -3.97 -18.45
N ALA A 67 -0.97 -4.66 -19.18
CA ALA A 67 -0.61 -5.42 -20.36
C ALA A 67 0.20 -4.60 -21.37
N GLN A 68 -0.08 -3.30 -21.53
CA GLN A 68 0.65 -2.41 -22.45
C GLN A 68 2.11 -2.28 -22.02
N TYR A 69 2.35 -2.07 -20.73
CA TYR A 69 3.68 -1.97 -20.14
C TYR A 69 4.44 -3.30 -20.14
N ILE A 70 3.75 -4.41 -19.96
CA ILE A 70 4.36 -5.74 -20.05
C ILE A 70 4.66 -6.10 -21.52
N SER A 71 3.80 -5.65 -22.45
CA SER A 71 3.94 -5.97 -23.87
C SER A 71 5.02 -5.15 -24.55
N ASN A 72 5.16 -3.89 -24.15
CA ASN A 72 6.08 -2.94 -24.73
C ASN A 72 7.48 -3.21 -24.19
N SER A 73 8.42 -3.45 -25.11
CA SER A 73 9.84 -3.53 -24.80
C SER A 73 10.26 -2.17 -24.26
N TRP A 74 10.54 -2.07 -22.96
CA TRP A 74 10.95 -0.84 -22.27
C TRP A 74 12.10 -0.11 -22.97
N ILE A 75 11.75 0.78 -23.87
CA ILE A 75 12.60 1.70 -24.62
C ILE A 75 11.77 2.99 -24.65
N ASP A 76 12.34 4.10 -24.17
CA ASP A 76 11.69 5.41 -24.26
C ASP A 76 11.38 5.73 -25.73
N ASP A 77 10.30 6.46 -25.99
CA ASP A 77 9.99 7.01 -27.31
C ASP A 77 11.19 7.85 -27.80
N GLY A 78 12.03 7.26 -28.67
CA GLY A 78 13.14 7.93 -29.34
C GLY A 78 14.54 7.32 -29.19
N GLU A 79 14.75 6.27 -28.38
CA GLU A 79 16.07 5.59 -28.33
C GLU A 79 16.09 4.30 -29.15
N GLU A 80 17.08 4.11 -30.01
CA GLU A 80 17.36 2.79 -30.59
C GLU A 80 17.86 1.85 -29.49
N ALA A 81 17.34 0.62 -29.47
CA ALA A 81 17.83 -0.44 -28.59
C ALA A 81 19.35 -0.61 -28.77
N ARG A 82 20.15 -0.09 -27.83
CA ARG A 82 21.59 -0.31 -27.87
C ARG A 82 21.86 -1.80 -27.76
N ALA A 83 22.81 -2.29 -28.56
CA ALA A 83 23.26 -3.67 -28.51
C ALA A 83 23.63 -4.04 -27.06
N PRO A 84 23.27 -5.25 -26.59
CA PRO A 84 23.55 -5.68 -25.23
C PRO A 84 25.07 -5.66 -24.99
N VAL A 85 25.52 -4.68 -24.23
CA VAL A 85 26.86 -4.66 -23.64
C VAL A 85 26.73 -5.43 -22.33
N GLU A 86 27.46 -6.53 -22.16
CA GLU A 86 27.59 -7.16 -20.84
C GLU A 86 28.08 -6.10 -19.86
N PRO A 87 27.32 -5.75 -18.82
CA PRO A 87 27.77 -4.73 -17.92
C PRO A 87 28.69 -5.35 -16.87
N ASP A 88 29.89 -4.79 -16.72
CA ASP A 88 30.80 -5.06 -15.59
C ASP A 88 30.19 -4.69 -14.22
N VAL A 89 28.97 -4.14 -14.19
CA VAL A 89 28.30 -3.63 -13.00
C VAL A 89 26.82 -4.01 -13.03
N SER A 90 26.34 -4.60 -11.93
CA SER A 90 24.94 -5.00 -11.71
C SER A 90 23.93 -4.01 -12.31
N ILE A 91 23.12 -4.47 -13.27
CA ILE A 91 22.07 -3.65 -13.90
C ILE A 91 21.06 -3.27 -12.81
N ALA A 92 21.00 -1.99 -12.46
CA ALA A 92 19.96 -1.46 -11.60
C ALA A 92 18.59 -1.78 -12.21
N MET A 93 17.70 -2.36 -11.41
CA MET A 93 16.38 -2.75 -11.90
C MET A 93 15.58 -1.54 -12.40
N PRO A 94 14.95 -1.62 -13.60
CA PRO A 94 14.10 -0.54 -14.10
C PRO A 94 12.98 -0.21 -13.10
N ALA A 95 12.65 1.09 -12.99
CA ALA A 95 11.60 1.57 -12.10
C ALA A 95 10.26 0.88 -12.38
N THR A 96 9.98 0.56 -13.64
CA THR A 96 8.72 -0.10 -13.97
C THR A 96 8.67 -1.56 -13.54
N SER A 97 9.80 -2.27 -13.55
CA SER A 97 9.88 -3.60 -12.96
C SER A 97 9.48 -3.56 -11.48
N LEU A 98 9.91 -2.55 -10.72
CA LEU A 98 9.52 -2.37 -9.32
C LEU A 98 8.03 -2.00 -9.16
N LYS A 99 7.45 -1.23 -10.08
CA LYS A 99 6.00 -0.96 -10.11
C LYS A 99 5.20 -2.24 -10.42
N LEU A 100 5.68 -3.08 -11.32
CA LEU A 100 5.08 -4.39 -11.59
C LEU A 100 5.18 -5.32 -10.38
N VAL A 101 6.31 -5.34 -9.66
CA VAL A 101 6.43 -6.07 -8.38
C VAL A 101 5.38 -5.62 -7.37
N LYS A 102 5.13 -4.32 -7.24
CA LYS A 102 4.09 -3.77 -6.37
C LYS A 102 2.68 -4.19 -6.80
N ALA A 103 2.41 -4.25 -8.10
CA ALA A 103 1.14 -4.72 -8.64
C ALA A 103 0.91 -6.22 -8.39
N ILE A 104 1.97 -7.03 -8.52
CA ILE A 104 1.97 -8.45 -8.15
C ILE A 104 1.70 -8.60 -6.65
N GLU A 105 2.41 -7.85 -5.82
CA GLU A 105 2.22 -7.91 -4.36
C GLU A 105 0.80 -7.52 -3.97
N LEU A 106 0.18 -6.51 -4.61
CA LEU A 106 -1.22 -6.16 -4.34
C LEU A 106 -2.21 -7.29 -4.64
N MET A 107 -2.00 -8.02 -5.75
CA MET A 107 -2.95 -9.02 -6.25
C MET A 107 -2.75 -10.41 -5.63
N TYR A 108 -1.51 -10.76 -5.30
CA TYR A 108 -1.13 -12.10 -4.84
C TYR A 108 -0.58 -12.11 -3.42
N HIS A 109 -0.39 -10.94 -2.79
CA HIS A 109 0.27 -10.75 -1.49
C HIS A 109 1.66 -11.42 -1.40
N SER A 110 2.19 -11.88 -2.52
CA SER A 110 3.36 -12.73 -2.66
C SER A 110 3.92 -12.55 -4.07
N MET A 111 5.01 -13.24 -4.39
CA MET A 111 5.67 -13.18 -5.69
C MET A 111 5.63 -14.55 -6.37
N PRO A 112 4.51 -14.94 -7.01
CA PRO A 112 4.42 -16.20 -7.75
C PRO A 112 5.34 -16.18 -8.97
N ALA A 113 6.04 -17.30 -9.21
CA ALA A 113 7.01 -17.42 -10.29
C ALA A 113 6.42 -17.14 -11.69
N SER A 114 5.13 -17.44 -11.89
CA SER A 114 4.40 -17.19 -13.14
C SER A 114 4.25 -15.69 -13.46
N GLU A 115 4.21 -14.83 -12.44
CA GLU A 115 4.01 -13.39 -12.63
C GLU A 115 5.33 -12.62 -12.65
N ILE A 116 6.37 -13.15 -12.00
CA ILE A 116 7.70 -12.54 -11.94
C ILE A 116 8.29 -12.32 -13.35
N GLN A 117 8.00 -13.23 -14.28
CA GLN A 117 8.45 -13.10 -15.67
C GLN A 117 7.94 -11.81 -16.33
N ASN A 118 6.77 -11.31 -15.93
CA ASN A 118 6.21 -10.08 -16.47
C ASN A 118 6.99 -8.83 -16.01
N CYS A 119 7.83 -8.92 -14.99
CA CYS A 119 8.65 -7.80 -14.49
C CYS A 119 9.92 -7.57 -15.31
N PHE A 120 10.30 -8.48 -16.21
CA PHE A 120 11.50 -8.36 -17.02
C PHE A 120 11.20 -7.71 -18.38
N PRO A 121 12.04 -6.78 -18.85
CA PRO A 121 11.89 -6.23 -20.19
C PRO A 121 12.10 -7.32 -21.26
N LYS A 122 11.21 -7.37 -22.26
CA LYS A 122 11.27 -8.39 -23.33
C LYS A 122 12.52 -8.34 -24.21
N HIS A 123 13.15 -7.17 -24.33
CA HIS A 123 14.34 -6.98 -25.16
C HIS A 123 15.59 -7.59 -24.53
N VAL A 124 15.58 -7.92 -23.23
CA VAL A 124 16.72 -8.56 -22.59
C VAL A 124 16.65 -10.07 -22.82
N THR A 125 17.12 -10.46 -23.99
CA THR A 125 17.13 -11.87 -24.46
C THR A 125 18.31 -12.67 -23.92
N ASN A 126 19.39 -12.00 -23.51
CA ASN A 126 20.63 -12.60 -23.01
C ASN A 126 21.10 -11.94 -21.69
N ILE A 127 20.29 -12.03 -20.64
CA ILE A 127 20.78 -11.75 -19.29
C ILE A 127 21.59 -12.97 -18.85
N GLY A 128 22.84 -12.78 -18.44
CA GLY A 128 23.63 -13.84 -17.83
C GLY A 128 22.88 -14.47 -16.65
N LYS A 129 22.98 -15.80 -16.47
CA LYS A 129 22.23 -16.52 -15.41
C LYS A 129 22.38 -15.88 -14.02
N ARG A 130 23.55 -15.29 -13.72
CA ARG A 130 23.82 -14.60 -12.44
C ARG A 130 23.01 -13.32 -12.28
N ASP A 131 22.84 -12.53 -13.34
CA ASP A 131 22.14 -11.26 -13.29
C ASP A 131 20.61 -11.46 -13.19
N ILE A 132 20.06 -12.50 -13.83
CA ILE A 132 18.65 -12.90 -13.64
C ILE A 132 18.40 -13.26 -12.17
N VAL A 133 19.30 -14.05 -11.58
CA VAL A 133 19.20 -14.47 -10.17
C VAL A 133 19.30 -13.25 -9.25
N SER A 134 20.24 -12.33 -9.50
CA SER A 134 20.38 -11.09 -8.72
C SER A 134 19.12 -10.21 -8.81
N ALA A 135 18.60 -9.97 -10.02
CA ALA A 135 17.38 -9.20 -10.21
C ALA A 135 16.17 -9.85 -9.51
N PHE A 136 16.06 -11.18 -9.56
CA PHE A 136 15.03 -11.91 -8.84
C PHE A 136 15.11 -11.72 -7.32
N TYR A 137 16.32 -11.76 -6.75
CA TYR A 137 16.52 -11.48 -5.32
C TYR A 137 16.11 -10.06 -4.96
N GLU A 138 16.47 -9.07 -5.77
CA GLU A 138 16.06 -7.68 -5.56
C GLU A 138 14.54 -7.48 -5.67
N MET A 139 13.87 -8.14 -6.63
CA MET A 139 12.40 -8.16 -6.72
C MET A 139 11.76 -8.73 -5.45
N LYS A 140 12.25 -9.87 -4.96
CA LYS A 140 11.73 -10.49 -3.73
C LYS A 140 11.96 -9.62 -2.50
N ARG A 141 13.13 -8.98 -2.41
CA ARG A 141 13.45 -8.04 -1.33
C ARG A 141 12.53 -6.83 -1.38
N HIS A 142 12.28 -6.28 -2.57
CA HIS A 142 11.38 -5.15 -2.77
C HIS A 142 9.94 -5.51 -2.36
N SER A 143 9.41 -6.63 -2.85
CA SER A 143 8.09 -7.14 -2.45
C SER A 143 7.99 -7.34 -0.93
N SER A 144 9.01 -7.94 -0.30
CA SER A 144 9.03 -8.14 1.14
C SER A 144 8.99 -6.83 1.93
N ALA A 145 9.67 -5.78 1.43
CA ALA A 145 9.63 -4.45 2.03
C ALA A 145 8.24 -3.81 1.90
N VAL A 146 7.59 -3.96 0.74
CA VAL A 146 6.21 -3.50 0.50
C VAL A 146 5.22 -4.20 1.42
N THR A 147 5.29 -5.52 1.55
CA THR A 147 4.44 -6.30 2.47
C THR A 147 4.65 -5.85 3.92
N ARG A 148 5.90 -5.64 4.36
CA ARG A 148 6.19 -5.17 5.72
C ARG A 148 5.57 -3.80 5.99
N ALA A 149 5.77 -2.85 5.09
CA ALA A 149 5.19 -1.51 5.19
C ALA A 149 3.65 -1.56 5.19
N THR A 150 3.06 -2.47 4.42
CA THR A 150 1.61 -2.69 4.37
C THR A 150 1.09 -3.21 5.70
N LEU A 151 1.72 -4.21 6.31
CA LEU A 151 1.31 -4.75 7.61
C LEU A 151 1.55 -3.77 8.77
N ASP A 152 2.58 -2.94 8.70
CA ASP A 152 2.81 -1.88 9.68
C ASP A 152 1.69 -0.82 9.62
N ARG A 153 1.27 -0.43 8.41
CA ARG A 153 0.09 0.44 8.22
C ARG A 153 -1.20 -0.27 8.60
N GLY A 154 -1.33 -1.55 8.30
CA GLY A 154 -2.45 -2.40 8.69
C GLY A 154 -2.67 -2.37 10.19
N PHE A 155 -1.61 -2.53 10.99
CA PHE A 155 -1.72 -2.43 12.44
C PHE A 155 -2.23 -1.06 12.91
N LEU A 156 -1.69 0.03 12.38
CA LEU A 156 -2.13 1.39 12.73
C LEU A 156 -3.58 1.63 12.33
N LEU A 157 -3.96 1.18 11.14
CA LEU A 157 -5.33 1.26 10.63
C LEU A 157 -6.28 0.45 11.51
N SER A 158 -5.91 -0.76 11.91
CA SER A 158 -6.71 -1.59 12.82
C SER A 158 -6.99 -0.87 14.12
N CYS A 159 -5.97 -0.30 14.77
CA CYS A 159 -6.17 0.47 16.00
C CYS A 159 -7.17 1.60 15.80
N SER A 160 -7.04 2.37 14.71
CA SER A 160 -7.97 3.48 14.40
C SER A 160 -9.40 3.00 14.15
N ILE A 161 -9.58 1.96 13.34
CA ILE A 161 -10.90 1.45 12.97
C ILE A 161 -11.60 0.82 14.18
N ILE A 162 -10.88 0.04 14.99
CA ILE A 162 -11.44 -0.59 16.18
C ILE A 162 -11.83 0.47 17.22
N GLU A 163 -11.06 1.56 17.35
CA GLU A 163 -11.42 2.67 18.24
C GLU A 163 -12.69 3.39 17.77
N GLU A 164 -12.86 3.59 16.45
CA GLU A 164 -14.07 4.17 15.87
C GLU A 164 -15.26 3.21 16.04
N ALA A 165 -15.07 1.93 15.71
CA ALA A 165 -16.10 0.91 15.75
C ALA A 165 -16.58 0.58 17.16
N ALA A 166 -15.69 0.57 18.17
CA ALA A 166 -16.06 0.35 19.57
C ALA A 166 -16.97 1.45 20.15
N LYS A 167 -17.14 2.58 19.45
CA LYS A 167 -18.11 3.62 19.81
C LYS A 167 -19.51 3.30 19.28
N SER A 168 -19.65 2.38 18.33
CA SER A 168 -20.95 1.87 17.91
C SER A 168 -21.46 0.86 18.94
N GLY A 169 -22.76 0.89 19.22
CA GLY A 169 -23.36 0.05 20.27
C GLY A 169 -23.41 -1.44 19.89
N ASP A 170 -23.36 -1.75 18.60
CA ASP A 170 -23.54 -3.09 18.02
C ASP A 170 -22.23 -3.80 17.66
N PHE A 171 -21.12 -3.08 17.48
CA PHE A 171 -19.89 -3.67 16.96
C PHE A 171 -19.34 -4.80 17.84
N LEU A 172 -19.44 -4.67 19.16
CA LEU A 172 -18.94 -5.71 20.08
C LEU A 172 -19.77 -6.99 19.99
N GLU A 173 -21.09 -6.86 19.88
CA GLU A 173 -22.00 -8.00 19.69
C GLU A 173 -21.70 -8.70 18.35
N GLU A 174 -21.50 -7.92 17.28
CA GLU A 174 -21.13 -8.46 15.97
C GLU A 174 -19.78 -9.20 15.99
N MET A 175 -18.85 -8.81 16.88
CA MET A 175 -17.56 -9.49 17.08
C MET A 175 -17.66 -10.79 17.89
N GLU A 176 -18.77 -11.04 18.58
CA GLU A 176 -19.02 -12.28 19.33
C GLU A 176 -19.62 -13.40 18.46
N HIS A 177 -19.94 -13.09 17.20
CA HIS A 177 -20.50 -14.08 16.26
C HIS A 177 -19.51 -15.23 15.95
N ASP A 178 -20.03 -16.46 15.83
CA ASP A 178 -19.20 -17.66 15.61
C ASP A 178 -18.51 -17.70 14.23
N ASP A 179 -19.14 -17.11 13.22
CA ASP A 179 -18.59 -17.03 11.86
C ASP A 179 -17.54 -15.91 11.72
N ASP A 180 -16.33 -16.29 11.26
CA ASP A 180 -15.25 -15.35 10.93
C ASP A 180 -15.66 -14.38 9.81
N LEU A 181 -16.40 -14.84 8.79
CA LEU A 181 -16.82 -13.99 7.66
C LEU A 181 -17.81 -12.91 8.09
N HIS A 182 -18.72 -13.24 9.00
CA HIS A 182 -19.62 -12.27 9.61
C HIS A 182 -18.86 -11.16 10.35
N ARG A 183 -17.87 -11.53 11.16
CA ARG A 183 -17.01 -10.58 11.89
C ARG A 183 -16.22 -9.68 10.94
N ILE A 184 -15.66 -10.24 9.87
CA ILE A 184 -14.98 -9.47 8.82
C ILE A 184 -15.95 -8.49 8.14
N SER A 185 -17.19 -8.91 7.89
CA SER A 185 -18.24 -8.07 7.30
C SER A 185 -18.62 -6.90 8.21
N ALA A 186 -18.71 -7.12 9.52
CA ALA A 186 -18.96 -6.05 10.49
C ALA A 186 -17.84 -4.99 10.49
N ILE A 187 -16.57 -5.40 10.41
CA ILE A 187 -15.43 -4.48 10.24
C ILE A 187 -15.54 -3.70 8.92
N ASN A 188 -15.91 -4.36 7.83
CA ASN A 188 -16.02 -3.75 6.50
C ASN A 188 -16.97 -2.53 6.48
N ARG A 189 -17.96 -2.44 7.38
CA ARG A 189 -18.88 -1.29 7.50
C ARG A 189 -18.15 0.02 7.83
N PHE A 190 -17.00 -0.04 8.48
CA PHE A 190 -16.17 1.11 8.87
C PHE A 190 -15.08 1.45 7.83
N ILE A 191 -14.95 0.67 6.76
CA ILE A 191 -13.90 0.83 5.76
C ILE A 191 -14.35 1.78 4.64
N ARG A 192 -13.60 2.88 4.50
CA ARG A 192 -13.71 3.86 3.42
C ARG A 192 -12.54 3.72 2.42
N PRO A 193 -12.68 4.18 1.17
CA PRO A 193 -11.61 4.10 0.17
C PRO A 193 -10.26 4.66 0.66
N GLU A 194 -10.26 5.71 1.47
CA GLU A 194 -9.06 6.36 2.00
C GLU A 194 -8.27 5.42 2.94
N HIS A 195 -8.97 4.57 3.70
CA HIS A 195 -8.35 3.55 4.55
C HIS A 195 -7.60 2.51 3.71
N ILE A 196 -8.19 2.14 2.57
CA ILE A 196 -7.61 1.20 1.62
C ILE A 196 -6.39 1.85 0.94
N LYS A 197 -6.52 3.12 0.50
CA LYS A 197 -5.42 3.92 -0.05
C LYS A 197 -4.25 4.03 0.94
N TYR A 198 -4.55 4.24 2.22
CA TYR A 198 -3.56 4.28 3.28
C TYR A 198 -2.87 2.92 3.46
N LEU A 199 -3.63 1.82 3.53
CA LEU A 199 -3.08 0.47 3.71
C LEU A 199 -2.15 0.06 2.56
N PHE A 200 -2.56 0.33 1.31
CA PHE A 200 -1.87 -0.12 0.09
C PHE A 200 -1.19 1.03 -0.68
N SER A 201 -0.77 2.10 0.00
CA SER A 201 -0.20 3.29 -0.64
C SER A 201 1.03 3.02 -1.51
N ASP A 202 1.86 2.02 -1.19
CA ASP A 202 3.02 1.67 -2.03
C ASP A 202 2.60 1.00 -3.32
N GLN A 203 1.56 0.18 -3.25
CA GLN A 203 0.96 -0.53 -4.36
C GLN A 203 0.16 0.41 -5.26
N PHE A 204 -0.52 1.41 -4.69
CA PHE A 204 -1.22 2.43 -5.45
C PHE A 204 -0.30 3.44 -6.16
N LYS A 205 1.02 3.36 -5.96
CA LYS A 205 2.01 4.00 -6.85
C LYS A 205 2.15 3.28 -8.20
N ALA A 206 1.61 2.06 -8.31
CA ALA A 206 1.63 1.23 -9.51
C ALA A 206 0.22 0.98 -10.05
N VAL A 207 -0.77 0.74 -9.17
CA VAL A 207 -2.16 0.46 -9.55
C VAL A 207 -3.02 1.70 -9.34
N SER A 208 -3.91 2.02 -10.28
CA SER A 208 -4.75 3.22 -10.18
C SER A 208 -5.83 3.08 -9.10
N HIS A 209 -5.64 3.78 -7.98
CA HIS A 209 -6.66 3.94 -6.95
C HIS A 209 -7.92 4.63 -7.51
N HIS A 210 -7.73 5.68 -8.30
CA HIS A 210 -8.83 6.48 -8.85
C HIS A 210 -9.72 5.65 -9.77
N PHE A 211 -9.14 4.77 -10.61
CA PHE A 211 -9.93 3.84 -11.42
C PHE A 211 -10.81 2.93 -10.54
N ILE A 212 -10.24 2.31 -9.52
CA ILE A 212 -10.93 1.28 -8.71
C ILE A 212 -12.05 1.89 -7.85
N PHE A 213 -11.78 3.04 -7.22
CA PHE A 213 -12.69 3.68 -6.29
C PHE A 213 -13.51 4.83 -6.89
N HIS A 214 -13.49 4.99 -8.22
CA HIS A 214 -14.40 5.92 -8.91
C HIS A 214 -15.87 5.59 -8.63
N ASN A 215 -16.68 6.61 -8.35
CA ASN A 215 -18.07 6.41 -7.89
C ASN A 215 -19.02 6.01 -9.02
N PHE A 216 -18.81 6.51 -10.24
CA PHE A 216 -19.71 6.25 -11.36
C PHE A 216 -19.40 4.92 -12.04
N ALA A 217 -20.46 4.27 -12.51
CA ALA A 217 -20.38 3.09 -13.38
C ALA A 217 -19.67 3.46 -14.69
N ARG A 218 -18.89 2.53 -15.22
CA ARG A 218 -18.20 2.72 -16.50
C ARG A 218 -19.10 2.30 -17.66
N THR A 219 -18.94 2.97 -18.80
CA THR A 219 -19.67 2.64 -20.03
C THR A 219 -19.30 1.26 -20.57
N ASP A 220 -18.02 0.87 -20.47
CA ASP A 220 -17.57 -0.48 -20.81
C ASP A 220 -17.90 -1.47 -19.66
N PRO A 221 -18.76 -2.48 -19.90
CA PRO A 221 -19.12 -3.47 -18.89
C PRO A 221 -17.94 -4.30 -18.37
N GLN A 222 -16.91 -4.55 -19.18
CA GLN A 222 -15.73 -5.31 -18.76
C GLN A 222 -14.85 -4.49 -17.82
N GLU A 223 -14.67 -3.20 -18.10
CA GLU A 223 -13.97 -2.29 -17.21
C GLU A 223 -14.73 -2.09 -15.91
N ASP A 224 -16.07 -1.98 -15.97
CA ASP A 224 -16.88 -1.84 -14.77
C ASP A 224 -16.84 -3.11 -13.89
N LYS A 225 -16.92 -4.29 -14.51
CA LYS A 225 -16.75 -5.56 -13.82
C LYS A 225 -15.38 -5.67 -13.17
N LEU A 226 -14.30 -5.32 -13.89
CA LEU A 226 -12.95 -5.28 -13.34
C LEU A 226 -12.87 -4.33 -12.12
N ARG A 227 -13.41 -3.11 -12.25
CA ARG A 227 -13.45 -2.11 -11.16
C ARG A 227 -14.15 -2.68 -9.92
N MET A 228 -15.31 -3.29 -10.10
CA MET A 228 -16.09 -3.89 -9.01
C MET A 228 -15.41 -5.12 -8.40
N ASP A 229 -14.80 -5.98 -9.20
CA ASP A 229 -14.02 -7.14 -8.75
C ASP A 229 -12.83 -6.68 -7.88
N LEU A 230 -12.08 -5.67 -8.33
CA LEU A 230 -10.95 -5.10 -7.57
C LEU A 230 -11.41 -4.41 -6.28
N ARG A 231 -12.54 -3.69 -6.32
CA ARG A 231 -13.12 -3.07 -5.13
C ARG A 231 -13.53 -4.12 -4.10
N LYS A 232 -14.20 -5.19 -4.52
CA LYS A 232 -14.58 -6.34 -3.66
C LYS A 232 -13.34 -6.97 -3.04
N TYR A 233 -12.31 -7.25 -3.86
CA TYR A 233 -11.04 -7.80 -3.41
C TYR A 233 -10.38 -6.93 -2.33
N LEU A 234 -10.19 -5.63 -2.60
CA LEU A 234 -9.47 -4.73 -1.70
C LEU A 234 -10.22 -4.46 -0.41
N ARG A 235 -11.55 -4.35 -0.46
CA ARG A 235 -12.38 -4.21 0.75
C ARG A 235 -12.29 -5.45 1.63
N PHE A 236 -12.41 -6.63 1.03
CA PHE A 236 -12.31 -7.89 1.76
C PHE A 236 -10.94 -8.05 2.41
N THR A 237 -9.87 -7.89 1.63
CA THR A 237 -8.50 -8.05 2.15
C THR A 237 -8.16 -7.03 3.24
N THR A 238 -8.56 -5.76 3.08
CA THR A 238 -8.40 -4.74 4.12
C THR A 238 -9.11 -5.13 5.41
N SER A 239 -10.38 -5.54 5.31
CA SER A 239 -11.19 -5.91 6.47
C SER A 239 -10.62 -7.15 7.17
N HIS A 240 -10.12 -8.10 6.40
CA HIS A 240 -9.50 -9.32 6.92
C HIS A 240 -8.17 -9.05 7.62
N VAL A 241 -7.32 -8.18 7.08
CA VAL A 241 -6.10 -7.73 7.77
C VAL A 241 -6.44 -7.09 9.12
N ILE A 242 -7.48 -6.26 9.16
CA ILE A 242 -7.92 -5.63 10.40
C ILE A 242 -8.44 -6.67 11.40
N TYR A 243 -9.23 -7.63 10.91
CA TYR A 243 -9.72 -8.75 11.71
C TYR A 243 -8.57 -9.58 12.30
N ASP A 244 -7.55 -9.92 11.51
CA ASP A 244 -6.39 -10.68 12.00
C ASP A 244 -5.60 -9.90 13.06
N PHE A 245 -5.40 -8.59 12.86
CA PHE A 245 -4.78 -7.74 13.87
C PHE A 245 -5.64 -7.66 15.13
N LEU A 246 -6.97 -7.56 15.00
CA LEU A 246 -7.90 -7.65 16.12
C LEU A 246 -7.67 -8.98 16.84
N ARG A 247 -7.87 -10.11 16.17
CA ARG A 247 -7.81 -11.47 16.73
C ARG A 247 -6.47 -11.84 17.38
N PHE A 248 -5.35 -11.47 16.76
CA PHE A 248 -4.04 -11.97 17.20
C PHE A 248 -3.21 -10.94 17.96
N VAL A 249 -3.31 -9.65 17.65
CA VAL A 249 -2.36 -8.63 18.15
C VAL A 249 -3.02 -7.67 19.14
N ILE A 250 -4.29 -7.33 18.92
CA ILE A 250 -5.06 -6.40 19.75
C ILE A 250 -5.90 -7.16 20.79
N SER A 251 -6.38 -8.36 20.45
CA SER A 251 -7.26 -9.17 21.29
C SER A 251 -6.53 -9.76 22.50
N VAL A 252 -7.17 -9.44 23.62
CA VAL A 252 -6.90 -9.77 25.02
C VAL A 252 -7.22 -11.24 25.27
N LYS A 253 -6.25 -12.06 25.68
CA LYS A 253 -6.59 -13.33 26.34
C LYS A 253 -7.08 -13.00 27.75
N GLN A 254 -8.25 -13.52 28.13
CA GLN A 254 -8.74 -13.50 29.52
C GLN A 254 -7.62 -13.98 30.46
N GLY A 255 -7.11 -13.08 31.30
CA GLY A 255 -6.08 -13.37 32.30
C GLY A 255 -4.77 -12.58 32.13
N ASP A 256 -4.41 -12.18 30.91
CA ASP A 256 -3.25 -11.34 30.66
C ASP A 256 -3.71 -9.90 30.46
N LYS A 257 -3.21 -8.99 31.31
CA LYS A 257 -3.49 -7.54 31.25
C LYS A 257 -3.30 -7.02 29.81
N ASP A 258 -4.13 -6.06 29.39
CA ASP A 258 -4.13 -5.39 28.08
C ASP A 258 -2.72 -5.22 27.47
N ILE A 259 -2.28 -6.16 26.63
CA ILE A 259 -1.01 -6.06 25.91
C ILE A 259 -1.33 -5.94 24.42
N ILE A 260 -1.17 -4.73 23.90
CA ILE A 260 -1.01 -4.51 22.46
C ILE A 260 0.37 -5.03 22.08
N ASP A 261 0.44 -6.17 21.41
CA ASP A 261 1.71 -6.78 21.05
C ASP A 261 2.33 -6.14 19.79
N LYS A 262 2.81 -4.90 19.92
CA LYS A 262 3.31 -4.10 18.79
C LYS A 262 4.46 -4.76 18.01
N LYS A 263 5.25 -5.64 18.63
CA LYS A 263 6.47 -6.23 18.03
C LYS A 263 6.62 -7.74 18.25
N GLY A 264 5.72 -8.39 18.97
CA GLY A 264 5.91 -9.76 19.37
C GLY A 264 5.43 -10.79 18.34
N PRO A 265 5.53 -12.07 18.72
CA PRO A 265 5.50 -13.19 17.80
C PRO A 265 4.15 -13.34 17.09
N ARG A 266 3.07 -12.77 17.63
CA ARG A 266 1.72 -12.90 17.05
C ARG A 266 1.54 -12.14 15.74
N ARG A 267 2.41 -11.17 15.41
CA ARG A 267 2.43 -10.53 14.08
C ARG A 267 2.78 -11.52 12.96
N ILE A 268 3.45 -12.63 13.29
CA ILE A 268 3.75 -13.69 12.32
C ILE A 268 2.45 -14.34 11.83
N LEU A 269 1.47 -14.58 12.71
CA LEU A 269 0.17 -15.15 12.34
C LEU A 269 -0.59 -14.22 11.37
N VAL A 270 -0.59 -12.92 11.64
CA VAL A 270 -1.21 -11.92 10.75
C VAL A 270 -0.53 -11.92 9.37
N ARG A 271 0.79 -12.00 9.34
CA ARG A 271 1.56 -12.05 8.09
C ARG A 271 1.29 -13.34 7.31
N ASP A 272 1.26 -14.48 7.99
CA ASP A 272 1.04 -15.77 7.34
C ASP A 272 -0.39 -15.85 6.77
N ASN A 273 -1.38 -15.32 7.49
CA ASN A 273 -2.75 -15.16 6.97
C ASN A 273 -2.82 -14.18 5.77
N TYR A 274 -2.08 -13.07 5.83
CA TYR A 274 -1.99 -12.12 4.71
C TYR A 274 -1.52 -12.81 3.42
N TYR A 275 -0.54 -13.71 3.48
CA TYR A 275 -0.03 -14.41 2.29
C TYR A 275 -1.05 -15.33 1.61
N VAL A 276 -1.94 -15.97 2.37
CA VAL A 276 -2.93 -16.93 1.82
C VAL A 276 -4.26 -16.27 1.45
N MET A 277 -4.54 -15.10 2.01
CA MET A 277 -5.78 -14.33 1.86
C MET A 277 -6.27 -14.13 0.42
N PRO A 278 -5.42 -13.89 -0.59
CA PRO A 278 -5.89 -13.74 -1.97
C PRO A 278 -6.60 -14.99 -2.49
N GLY A 279 -6.31 -16.17 -1.95
CA GLY A 279 -6.95 -17.44 -2.33
C GLY A 279 -8.22 -17.77 -1.53
N SER A 280 -8.63 -16.92 -0.59
CA SER A 280 -9.70 -17.24 0.37
C SER A 280 -10.93 -16.36 0.21
N GLY A 281 -12.10 -16.92 0.52
CA GLY A 281 -13.38 -16.20 0.56
C GLY A 281 -13.67 -15.39 -0.72
N PRO A 282 -14.31 -14.22 -0.59
CA PRO A 282 -14.58 -13.29 -1.70
C PRO A 282 -13.36 -12.87 -2.53
N ALA A 283 -12.14 -12.87 -1.97
CA ALA A 283 -10.93 -12.56 -2.73
C ALA A 283 -10.50 -13.72 -3.64
N GLY A 284 -10.80 -14.96 -3.26
CA GLY A 284 -10.53 -16.16 -4.05
C GLY A 284 -11.24 -16.14 -5.41
N GLU A 285 -12.47 -15.62 -5.45
CA GLU A 285 -13.32 -15.52 -6.64
C GLU A 285 -12.83 -14.52 -7.69
N VAL A 286 -11.98 -13.57 -7.29
CA VAL A 286 -11.46 -12.53 -8.18
C VAL A 286 -10.32 -13.12 -9.01
N TYR A 287 -10.47 -13.06 -10.33
CA TYR A 287 -9.46 -13.54 -11.28
C TYR A 287 -8.13 -12.77 -11.09
N LYS A 288 -7.01 -13.48 -10.95
CA LYS A 288 -5.72 -12.85 -10.67
C LYS A 288 -4.90 -12.81 -11.93
N SER A 289 -4.60 -11.60 -12.37
CA SER A 289 -3.66 -11.33 -13.45
C SER A 289 -3.23 -9.88 -13.34
N ILE A 290 -1.92 -9.62 -13.35
CA ILE A 290 -1.45 -8.23 -13.31
C ILE A 290 -1.69 -7.51 -14.64
N LYS A 291 -1.79 -8.24 -15.76
CA LYS A 291 -1.98 -7.68 -17.10
C LYS A 291 -3.27 -6.84 -17.22
N ARG A 292 -4.31 -7.22 -16.48
CA ARG A 292 -5.59 -6.50 -16.44
C ARG A 292 -5.65 -5.41 -15.37
N LEU A 293 -4.59 -5.19 -14.61
CA LEU A 293 -4.63 -4.14 -13.59
C LEU A 293 -4.58 -2.76 -14.25
N PRO A 294 -5.35 -1.79 -13.74
CA PRO A 294 -5.27 -0.41 -14.20
C PRO A 294 -3.96 0.20 -13.69
N ALA A 295 -3.10 0.65 -14.59
CA ALA A 295 -1.87 1.32 -14.22
C ALA A 295 -2.16 2.70 -13.61
N ALA A 296 -1.39 3.07 -12.60
CA ALA A 296 -1.45 4.39 -11.98
C ALA A 296 -1.00 5.49 -12.96
N GLU A 297 -1.45 6.71 -12.73
CA GLU A 297 -0.91 7.86 -13.44
C GLU A 297 0.61 7.97 -13.19
N GLY A 298 1.36 8.27 -14.25
CA GLY A 298 2.82 8.29 -14.16
C GLY A 298 3.46 6.90 -13.97
N PHE A 299 2.80 5.82 -14.40
CA PHE A 299 3.34 4.46 -14.35
C PHE A 299 4.75 4.34 -14.98
N ASP A 300 5.05 5.13 -16.00
CA ASP A 300 6.37 5.16 -16.64
C ASP A 300 7.24 6.34 -16.20
N THR A 301 6.67 7.30 -15.48
CA THR A 301 7.43 8.48 -15.07
C THR A 301 8.31 8.19 -13.84
N HIS A 302 9.55 8.67 -13.92
CA HIS A 302 10.65 8.77 -12.92
C HIS A 302 11.66 7.61 -12.94
N SER A 303 12.98 7.83 -13.14
CA SER A 303 13.79 8.99 -12.73
C SER A 303 14.98 9.26 -13.69
N ARG A 304 15.04 10.47 -14.26
CA ARG A 304 16.23 11.12 -14.87
C ARG A 304 17.33 11.47 -13.86
N THR A 305 17.26 10.92 -12.65
CA THR A 305 18.22 11.15 -11.55
C THR A 305 18.83 9.81 -11.16
N MET A 306 19.63 9.25 -12.05
CA MET A 306 20.78 8.43 -11.67
C MET A 306 22.01 9.25 -12.03
N SER A 307 22.83 9.50 -11.02
CA SER A 307 23.98 10.40 -11.02
C SER A 307 24.87 10.22 -12.25
N ILE A 308 25.06 11.32 -12.99
CA ILE A 308 26.35 11.62 -13.60
C ILE A 308 27.34 11.72 -12.43
N GLY A 309 27.97 10.61 -12.11
CA GLY A 309 28.82 10.45 -10.94
C GLY A 309 29.92 9.46 -11.26
N GLY A 310 30.78 9.85 -12.19
CA GLY A 310 31.92 9.08 -12.66
C GLY A 310 32.80 9.94 -13.55
N THR A 311 33.47 10.91 -12.95
CA THR A 311 34.61 11.61 -13.52
C THR A 311 35.66 10.62 -14.05
N THR A 312 35.99 10.72 -15.33
CA THR A 312 37.38 10.71 -15.79
C THR A 312 37.50 11.59 -17.02
N THR A 313 37.97 12.81 -16.77
CA THR A 313 38.76 13.58 -17.72
C THR A 313 39.86 12.71 -18.31
N VAL A 314 39.88 12.56 -19.63
CA VAL A 314 41.14 12.43 -20.36
C VAL A 314 41.04 13.35 -21.56
N GLU A 315 41.52 14.59 -21.38
CA GLU A 315 42.11 15.35 -22.47
C GLU A 315 43.33 14.58 -22.99
N LYS A 316 43.38 14.35 -24.30
CA LYS A 316 44.58 14.46 -25.16
C LYS A 316 44.05 14.91 -26.51
N THR A 317 43.98 16.20 -26.82
CA THR A 317 45.05 17.04 -27.39
C THR A 317 45.90 16.33 -28.46
N THR A 318 45.67 16.81 -29.70
CA THR A 318 46.43 16.68 -30.96
C THR A 318 46.65 15.29 -31.56
#